data_AF-A0AAJ0LJY2-F1
#
_entry.id   AF-A0AAJ0LJY2-F1
#
_cell.length_a   1.000
_cell.length_b   1.000
_cell.length_c   1.000
_cell.angle_alpha   90.00
_cell.angle_beta   90.00
_cell.angle_gamma   90.00
#
_symmetry.space_group_name_H-M   'P 1'
#
loop_
_entity.id
_entity.type
_entity.pdbx_description
1 polymer ?
#
loop_
_entity_poly.entity_id
_entity_poly.type
_entity_poly.pdbx_seq_one_letter_code
_entity_poly.pdbx_strand_id
1 'polypeptide(L)'
;MSEHTDPLADLSGSLGNDYDQSRTAQREHVIAELRQVIERVPEQSEFTNSRRYRVWGPVLLVGALILFGIGISMQRTGPIVATAFIVLIAAAVTWQHRNAGTQVFMRLTRRQLFVDTLDAPVDLAQVQDISVKDEGLVMVQTLEMSSDAVLPTHRVVKLQFFGNQAMVLKKPRPQVRIMSAGLAQNGRKLSNEEVLAVLTAYCDAAHAQRQLELLQANG
;
A
#
# COMPACT_ATOMS: atom_id res chain seq x y z
N MET A 1 -2.18 37.40 65.01
CA MET A 1 -1.54 36.89 63.78
C MET A 1 -2.63 36.79 62.74
N SER A 2 -2.75 37.80 61.89
CA SER A 2 -3.69 37.83 60.76
C SER A 2 -2.94 37.27 59.55
N GLU A 3 -3.23 36.02 59.19
CA GLU A 3 -2.80 35.44 57.92
C GLU A 3 -3.42 36.27 56.79
N HIS A 4 -2.57 36.99 56.06
CA HIS A 4 -2.96 37.64 54.83
C HIS A 4 -2.97 36.56 53.75
N THR A 5 -4.10 35.86 53.61
CA THR A 5 -4.35 34.97 52.49
C THR A 5 -4.40 35.83 51.24
N ASP A 6 -3.36 35.75 50.40
CA ASP A 6 -3.21 36.58 49.21
C ASP A 6 -4.20 36.06 48.13
N PRO A 7 -5.33 36.76 47.90
CA PRO A 7 -6.41 36.24 47.06
C PRO A 7 -5.98 36.10 45.60
N LEU A 8 -4.91 36.80 45.19
CA LEU A 8 -4.31 36.68 43.88
C LEU A 8 -3.51 35.37 43.73
N ALA A 9 -2.91 34.87 44.81
CA ALA A 9 -2.23 33.58 44.82
C ALA A 9 -3.24 32.42 44.67
N ASP A 10 -4.37 32.49 45.37
CA ASP A 10 -5.46 31.51 45.22
C ASP A 10 -6.13 31.55 43.83
N LEU A 11 -6.33 32.74 43.26
CA LEU A 11 -6.87 32.90 41.91
C LEU A 11 -5.90 32.38 40.84
N SER A 12 -4.60 32.67 40.97
CA SER A 12 -3.58 32.16 40.04
C SER A 12 -3.38 30.64 40.15
N GLY A 13 -3.48 30.08 41.36
CA GLY A 13 -3.46 28.64 41.60
C GLY A 13 -4.72 27.94 41.05
N SER A 14 -5.90 28.53 41.23
CA SER A 14 -7.15 28.03 40.66
C SER A 14 -7.16 28.09 39.14
N LEU A 15 -6.72 29.20 38.54
CA LEU A 15 -6.63 29.35 37.09
C LEU A 15 -5.56 28.43 36.49
N GLY A 16 -4.44 28.20 37.19
CA GLY A 16 -3.43 27.23 36.81
C GLY A 16 -3.97 25.80 36.82
N ASN A 17 -4.70 25.42 37.88
CA ASN A 17 -5.34 24.11 37.98
C ASN A 17 -6.43 23.89 36.91
N ASP A 18 -7.27 24.88 36.64
CA ASP A 18 -8.30 24.80 35.60
C ASP A 18 -7.67 24.71 34.19
N TYR A 19 -6.56 25.42 33.97
CA TYR A 19 -5.80 25.34 32.73
C TYR A 19 -5.09 23.98 32.55
N ASP A 20 -4.50 23.44 33.60
CA ASP A 20 -3.87 22.12 33.56
C ASP A 20 -4.89 20.99 33.44
N GLN A 21 -6.05 21.13 34.09
CA GLN A 21 -7.16 20.19 34.00
C GLN A 21 -7.79 20.20 32.60
N SER A 22 -8.01 21.37 32.00
CA SER A 22 -8.51 21.48 30.63
C SER A 22 -7.50 20.97 29.59
N ARG A 23 -6.19 21.23 29.77
CA ARG A 23 -5.15 20.63 28.92
C ARG A 23 -5.11 19.11 29.04
N THR A 24 -5.27 18.57 30.25
CA THR A 24 -5.26 17.12 30.50
C THR A 24 -6.47 16.46 29.87
N ALA A 25 -7.67 17.02 30.06
CA ALA A 25 -8.90 16.52 29.43
C ALA A 25 -8.85 16.59 27.89
N GLN A 26 -8.31 17.69 27.33
CA GLN A 26 -8.12 17.83 25.88
C GLN A 26 -7.13 16.78 25.34
N ARG A 27 -6.03 16.53 26.07
CA ARG A 27 -5.02 15.52 25.71
C ARG A 27 -5.63 14.12 25.75
N GLU A 28 -6.40 13.79 26.78
CA GLU A 28 -7.08 12.50 26.90
C GLU A 28 -8.11 12.28 25.79
N HIS A 29 -8.86 13.32 25.43
CA HIS A 29 -9.82 13.25 24.32
C HIS A 29 -9.13 12.97 22.98
N VAL A 30 -8.03 13.66 22.69
CA VAL A 30 -7.22 13.42 21.48
C VAL A 30 -6.62 12.01 21.49
N ILE A 31 -6.12 11.53 22.63
CA ILE A 31 -5.60 10.17 22.76
C ILE A 31 -6.70 9.13 22.49
N ALA A 32 -7.90 9.36 23.01
CA ALA A 32 -9.04 8.45 22.79
C ALA A 32 -9.46 8.42 21.32
N GLU A 33 -9.53 9.58 20.66
CA GLU A 33 -9.86 9.68 19.23
C GLU A 33 -8.81 8.97 18.35
N LEU A 34 -7.52 9.20 18.63
CA LEU A 34 -6.43 8.53 17.91
C LEU A 34 -6.46 7.01 18.10
N ARG A 35 -6.74 6.53 19.32
CA ARG A 35 -6.91 5.09 19.59
C ARG A 35 -8.09 4.51 18.81
N GLN A 36 -9.20 5.23 18.73
CA GLN A 36 -10.39 4.78 18.00
C GLN A 36 -10.10 4.65 16.50
N VAL A 37 -9.32 5.55 15.91
CA VAL A 37 -8.87 5.45 14.50
C VAL A 37 -8.01 4.21 14.29
N ILE A 38 -7.10 3.92 15.23
CA ILE A 38 -6.20 2.75 15.16
C ILE A 38 -6.99 1.44 15.29
N GLU A 39 -7.96 1.37 16.20
CA GLU A 39 -8.76 0.17 16.45
C GLU A 39 -9.70 -0.17 15.28
N ARG A 40 -10.11 0.83 14.50
CA ARG A 40 -10.94 0.64 13.30
C ARG A 40 -10.22 -0.12 12.19
N VAL A 41 -8.89 -0.10 12.18
CA VAL A 41 -8.07 -0.75 11.15
C VAL A 41 -7.55 -2.10 11.69
N PRO A 42 -7.69 -3.21 10.92
CA PRO A 42 -7.13 -4.49 11.32
C PRO A 42 -5.63 -4.39 11.58
N GLU A 43 -5.12 -5.10 12.58
CA GLU A 43 -3.68 -5.07 12.92
C GLU A 43 -2.80 -5.44 11.72
N GLN A 44 -3.26 -6.40 10.92
CA GLN A 44 -2.61 -6.84 9.71
C GLN A 44 -3.66 -7.15 8.63
N SER A 45 -3.45 -6.62 7.43
CA SER A 45 -4.18 -7.01 6.22
C SER A 45 -3.23 -7.61 5.21
N GLU A 46 -3.59 -8.79 4.71
CA GLU A 46 -2.80 -9.52 3.71
C GLU A 46 -3.47 -9.44 2.34
N PHE A 47 -2.67 -9.15 1.31
CA PHE A 47 -3.16 -9.04 -0.06
C PHE A 47 -2.45 -10.05 -0.96
N THR A 48 -3.28 -10.68 -1.78
CA THR A 48 -2.89 -11.62 -2.82
C THR A 48 -3.11 -10.99 -4.19
N ASN A 49 -2.47 -11.54 -5.21
CA ASN A 49 -2.75 -11.12 -6.58
C ASN A 49 -4.17 -11.52 -6.99
N SER A 50 -4.84 -10.70 -7.79
CA SER A 50 -6.14 -11.06 -8.35
C SER A 50 -6.04 -12.29 -9.26
N ARG A 51 -7.14 -13.05 -9.37
CA ARG A 51 -7.20 -14.24 -10.23
C ARG A 51 -7.37 -13.91 -11.72
N ARG A 52 -7.24 -12.64 -12.13
CA ARG A 52 -7.49 -12.17 -13.50
C ARG A 52 -6.69 -12.95 -14.54
N TYR A 53 -5.38 -13.07 -14.36
CA TYR A 53 -4.51 -13.75 -15.32
C TYR A 53 -4.56 -15.28 -15.24
N ARG A 54 -5.20 -15.85 -14.21
CA ARG A 54 -5.50 -17.29 -14.19
C ARG A 54 -6.47 -17.68 -15.30
N VAL A 55 -7.39 -16.78 -15.68
CA VAL A 55 -8.34 -16.98 -16.77
C VAL A 55 -7.83 -16.36 -18.07
N TRP A 56 -7.35 -15.11 -18.00
CA TRP A 56 -6.90 -14.39 -19.20
C TRP A 56 -5.61 -14.96 -19.81
N GLY A 57 -4.71 -15.55 -19.01
CA GLY A 57 -3.49 -16.18 -19.52
C GLY A 57 -3.80 -17.29 -20.55
N PRO A 58 -4.56 -18.33 -20.18
CA PRO A 58 -4.97 -19.38 -21.11
C PRO A 58 -5.72 -18.86 -22.34
N VAL A 59 -6.59 -17.85 -22.17
CA VAL A 59 -7.33 -17.23 -23.30
C VAL A 59 -6.37 -16.56 -24.28
N LEU A 60 -5.41 -15.78 -23.78
CA LEU A 60 -4.37 -15.16 -24.61
C LEU A 60 -3.51 -16.20 -25.32
N LEU A 61 -3.20 -17.31 -24.66
CA LEU A 61 -2.44 -18.41 -25.25
C LEU A 61 -3.20 -19.07 -26.41
N VAL A 62 -4.49 -19.35 -26.24
CA VAL A 62 -5.34 -19.90 -27.31
C VAL A 62 -5.41 -18.93 -28.50
N GLY A 63 -5.64 -17.64 -28.24
CA GLY A 63 -5.64 -16.62 -29.29
C GLY A 63 -4.31 -16.53 -30.04
N ALA A 64 -3.19 -16.59 -29.32
CA ALA A 64 -1.85 -16.59 -29.91
C ALA A 64 -1.60 -17.83 -30.78
N LEU A 65 -2.07 -19.01 -30.35
CA LEU A 65 -1.94 -20.25 -31.13
C LEU A 65 -2.76 -20.21 -32.43
N ILE A 66 -3.97 -19.62 -32.40
CA ILE A 66 -4.78 -19.42 -33.61
C ILE A 66 -4.05 -18.50 -34.59
N LEU A 67 -3.53 -17.37 -34.11
CA LEU A 67 -2.75 -16.44 -34.95
C LEU A 67 -1.50 -17.10 -35.52
N PHE A 68 -0.82 -17.93 -34.73
CA PHE A 68 0.33 -18.70 -35.19
C PHE A 68 -0.05 -19.68 -36.32
N GLY A 69 -1.18 -20.41 -36.18
CA GLY A 69 -1.71 -21.28 -37.23
C GLY A 69 -2.04 -20.52 -38.52
N ILE A 70 -2.65 -19.33 -38.41
CA ILE A 70 -2.91 -18.44 -39.55
C ILE A 70 -1.58 -18.02 -40.19
N GLY A 71 -0.59 -17.63 -39.38
CA GLY A 71 0.74 -17.26 -39.86
C GLY A 71 1.41 -18.36 -40.68
N ILE A 72 1.30 -19.62 -40.23
CA ILE A 72 1.78 -20.79 -40.98
C ILE A 72 1.04 -20.92 -42.31
N SER A 73 -0.29 -20.76 -42.32
CA SER A 73 -1.11 -20.87 -43.54
C SER A 73 -0.75 -19.82 -44.61
N MET A 74 -0.26 -18.65 -44.19
CA MET A 74 0.18 -17.58 -45.10
C MET A 74 1.56 -17.83 -45.73
N GLN A 75 2.28 -18.88 -45.30
CA GLN A 75 3.62 -19.27 -45.78
C GLN A 75 4.68 -18.15 -45.74
N ARG A 76 4.48 -17.12 -44.91
CA ARG A 76 5.43 -16.02 -44.72
C ARG A 76 6.19 -16.20 -43.42
N THR A 77 7.51 -16.19 -43.50
CA THR A 77 8.42 -16.39 -42.34
C THR A 77 8.28 -15.29 -41.28
N GLY A 78 8.09 -14.03 -41.68
CA GLY A 78 7.93 -12.90 -40.75
C GLY A 78 6.78 -13.06 -39.75
N PRO A 79 5.52 -13.22 -40.21
CA PRO A 79 4.37 -13.48 -39.34
C PRO A 79 4.52 -14.71 -38.45
N ILE A 80 5.13 -15.79 -38.96
CA ILE A 80 5.37 -17.02 -38.19
C ILE A 80 6.29 -16.74 -37.00
N VAL A 81 7.41 -16.04 -37.21
CA VAL A 81 8.35 -15.74 -36.12
C VAL A 81 7.73 -14.79 -35.09
N ALA A 82 7.01 -13.76 -35.54
CA ALA A 82 6.34 -12.82 -34.65
C ALA A 82 5.28 -13.50 -33.79
N THR A 83 4.43 -14.33 -34.39
CA THR A 83 3.39 -15.06 -33.67
C THR A 83 3.94 -16.16 -32.76
N ALA A 84 5.04 -16.82 -33.13
CA ALA A 84 5.76 -17.75 -32.25
C ALA A 84 6.25 -17.05 -30.98
N PHE A 85 6.80 -15.84 -31.09
CA PHE A 85 7.24 -15.06 -29.93
C PHE A 85 6.06 -14.67 -29.02
N ILE A 86 4.92 -14.29 -29.60
CA ILE A 86 3.69 -14.00 -28.84
C ILE A 86 3.20 -15.25 -28.10
N VAL A 87 3.23 -16.43 -28.73
CA VAL A 87 2.88 -17.70 -28.08
C VAL A 87 3.78 -17.97 -26.88
N LEU A 88 5.09 -17.75 -27.00
CA LEU A 88 6.03 -17.94 -25.89
C LEU A 88 5.73 -17.00 -24.71
N ILE A 89 5.44 -15.72 -24.98
CA ILE A 89 5.05 -14.76 -23.93
C ILE A 89 3.74 -15.19 -23.27
N ALA A 90 2.72 -15.53 -24.06
CA ALA A 90 1.43 -15.95 -23.54
C ALA A 90 1.53 -17.24 -22.70
N ALA A 91 2.38 -18.18 -23.11
CA ALA A 91 2.68 -19.39 -22.35
C ALA A 91 3.40 -19.06 -21.03
N ALA A 92 4.38 -18.15 -21.06
CA ALA A 92 5.08 -17.68 -19.87
C ALA A 92 4.12 -16.99 -18.88
N VAL A 93 3.26 -16.08 -19.36
CA VAL A 93 2.23 -15.42 -18.53
C VAL A 93 1.28 -16.45 -17.92
N THR A 94 0.76 -17.39 -18.73
CA THR A 94 -0.13 -18.46 -18.25
C THR A 94 0.54 -19.29 -17.15
N TRP A 95 1.80 -19.66 -17.35
CA TRP A 95 2.55 -20.43 -16.38
C TRP A 95 2.86 -19.65 -15.10
N GLN A 96 3.29 -18.40 -15.21
CA GLN A 96 3.64 -17.55 -14.07
C GLN A 96 2.42 -17.25 -13.19
N HIS A 97 1.25 -17.03 -13.81
CA HIS A 97 0.00 -16.68 -13.11
C HIS A 97 -0.87 -17.89 -12.77
N ARG A 98 -0.41 -19.13 -12.99
CA ARG A 98 -1.17 -20.35 -12.67
C ARG A 98 -1.61 -20.44 -11.21
N ASN A 99 -0.79 -19.90 -10.31
CA ASN A 99 -1.01 -19.84 -8.87
C ASN A 99 -1.44 -18.43 -8.41
N ALA A 100 -1.92 -17.57 -9.31
CA ALA A 100 -2.40 -16.25 -8.93
C ALA A 100 -3.54 -16.37 -7.89
N GLY A 101 -3.43 -15.57 -6.83
CA GLY A 101 -4.38 -15.57 -5.71
C GLY A 101 -4.13 -16.60 -4.61
N THR A 102 -2.99 -17.31 -4.62
CA THR A 102 -2.60 -18.20 -3.50
C THR A 102 -1.48 -17.64 -2.64
N GLN A 103 -0.64 -16.77 -3.19
CA GLN A 103 0.50 -16.19 -2.49
C GLN A 103 0.20 -14.75 -2.08
N VAL A 104 0.35 -14.48 -0.78
CA VAL A 104 0.38 -13.13 -0.23
C VAL A 104 1.68 -12.49 -0.65
N PHE A 105 1.61 -11.31 -1.27
CA PHE A 105 2.80 -10.57 -1.72
C PHE A 105 2.95 -9.21 -1.05
N MET A 106 1.86 -8.74 -0.44
CA MET A 106 1.75 -7.43 0.18
C MET A 106 1.04 -7.60 1.51
N ARG A 107 1.62 -7.00 2.56
CA ARG A 107 1.02 -6.96 3.89
C ARG A 107 1.03 -5.52 4.40
N LEU A 108 -0.12 -5.07 4.87
CA LEU A 108 -0.26 -3.81 5.59
C LEU A 108 -0.35 -4.10 7.07
N THR A 109 0.49 -3.43 7.84
CA THR A 109 0.35 -3.31 9.29
C THR A 109 0.00 -1.86 9.62
N ARG A 110 -0.40 -1.59 10.86
CA ARG A 110 -0.77 -0.23 11.30
C ARG A 110 0.34 0.83 11.11
N ARG A 111 1.60 0.42 10.94
CA ARG A 111 2.76 1.32 10.71
C ARG A 111 3.47 1.11 9.39
N GLN A 112 3.52 -0.13 8.93
CA GLN A 112 4.46 -0.54 7.89
C GLN A 112 3.76 -1.31 6.79
N LEU A 113 4.18 -1.03 5.57
CA LEU A 113 3.85 -1.78 4.38
C LEU A 113 5.01 -2.71 4.01
N PHE A 114 4.72 -3.99 3.90
CA PHE A 114 5.65 -5.01 3.41
C PHE A 114 5.25 -5.41 2.00
N VAL A 115 6.23 -5.47 1.10
CA VAL A 115 6.08 -6.03 -0.23
C VAL A 115 7.27 -6.95 -0.50
N ASP A 116 7.01 -8.15 -1.01
CA ASP A 116 8.05 -9.20 -1.18
C ASP A 116 9.25 -8.77 -2.05
N THR A 117 9.06 -7.80 -2.94
CA THR A 117 10.10 -7.29 -3.84
C THR A 117 10.84 -6.06 -3.29
N LEU A 118 10.59 -5.69 -2.04
CA LEU A 118 11.36 -4.69 -1.30
C LEU A 118 12.28 -5.40 -0.30
N ASP A 119 13.46 -4.83 -0.08
CA ASP A 119 14.42 -5.33 0.92
C ASP A 119 14.06 -4.96 2.36
N ALA A 120 13.26 -3.91 2.56
CA ALA A 120 12.81 -3.40 3.84
C ALA A 120 11.35 -2.91 3.77
N PRO A 121 10.62 -2.87 4.91
CA PRO A 121 9.28 -2.31 4.96
C PRO A 121 9.28 -0.80 4.68
N VAL A 122 8.16 -0.32 4.14
CA VAL A 122 7.88 1.11 3.94
C VAL A 122 7.14 1.64 5.17
N ASP A 123 7.62 2.73 5.76
CA ASP A 123 6.91 3.44 6.83
C ASP A 123 5.72 4.22 6.27
N LEU A 124 4.52 3.86 6.69
CA LEU A 124 3.27 4.47 6.24
C LEU A 124 3.12 5.90 6.77
N ALA A 125 3.73 6.24 7.90
CA ALA A 125 3.71 7.61 8.43
C ALA A 125 4.58 8.58 7.61
N GLN A 126 5.37 8.08 6.66
CA GLN A 126 6.13 8.89 5.71
C GLN A 126 5.39 9.08 4.37
N VAL A 127 4.23 8.45 4.19
CA VAL A 127 3.40 8.60 2.99
C VAL A 127 2.60 9.89 3.07
N GLN A 128 2.72 10.74 2.04
CA GLN A 128 2.04 12.03 1.93
C GLN A 128 0.81 11.98 1.02
N ASP A 129 0.88 11.21 -0.06
CA ASP A 129 -0.21 11.07 -1.02
C ASP A 129 -0.27 9.65 -1.59
N ILE A 130 -1.45 9.24 -2.02
CA ILE A 130 -1.74 7.90 -2.53
C ILE A 130 -2.55 8.01 -3.81
N SER A 131 -2.05 7.38 -4.87
CA SER A 131 -2.77 7.27 -6.13
C SER A 131 -2.91 5.80 -6.53
N VAL A 132 -4.12 5.39 -6.89
CA VAL A 132 -4.39 4.04 -7.41
C VAL A 132 -4.93 4.16 -8.82
N LYS A 133 -4.25 3.54 -9.78
CA LYS A 133 -4.64 3.55 -11.20
C LYS A 133 -4.72 2.12 -11.72
N ASP A 134 -5.70 1.87 -12.58
CA ASP A 134 -5.75 0.66 -13.40
C ASP A 134 -5.30 1.02 -14.81
N GLU A 135 -4.14 0.52 -15.22
CA GLU A 135 -3.56 0.72 -16.55
C GLU A 135 -3.98 -0.38 -17.53
N GLY A 136 -5.09 -1.08 -17.24
CA GLY A 136 -5.66 -2.11 -18.08
C GLY A 136 -5.00 -3.46 -17.88
N LEU A 137 -3.66 -3.56 -17.98
CA LEU A 137 -2.93 -4.80 -17.72
C LEU A 137 -2.46 -4.93 -16.27
N VAL A 138 -2.17 -3.80 -15.62
CA VAL A 138 -1.67 -3.76 -14.25
C VAL A 138 -2.40 -2.68 -13.46
N MET A 139 -2.66 -2.98 -12.20
CA MET A 139 -3.01 -1.98 -11.22
C MET A 139 -1.72 -1.42 -10.64
N VAL A 140 -1.60 -0.11 -10.61
CA VAL A 140 -0.46 0.64 -10.06
C VAL A 140 -0.94 1.42 -8.85
N GLN A 141 -0.37 1.14 -7.68
CA GLN A 141 -0.50 1.97 -6.49
C GLN A 141 0.77 2.81 -6.37
N THR A 142 0.64 4.12 -6.29
CA THR A 142 1.75 5.06 -6.10
C THR A 142 1.60 5.68 -4.72
N LEU A 143 2.60 5.48 -3.87
CA LEU A 143 2.75 6.12 -2.58
C LEU A 143 3.79 7.23 -2.74
N GLU A 144 3.36 8.49 -2.69
CA GLU A 144 4.29 9.61 -2.62
C GLU A 144 4.82 9.71 -1.19
N MET A 145 6.14 9.67 -1.06
CA MET A 145 6.83 9.66 0.23
C MET A 145 7.35 11.05 0.56
N SER A 146 7.55 11.32 1.85
CA SER A 146 8.19 12.54 2.32
C SER A 146 9.64 12.64 1.84
N SER A 147 10.18 13.87 1.79
CA SER A 147 11.54 14.12 1.31
C SER A 147 12.62 13.52 2.22
N ASP A 148 12.31 13.34 3.49
CA ASP A 148 13.14 12.71 4.52
C ASP A 148 12.93 11.19 4.63
N ALA A 149 12.08 10.60 3.79
CA ALA A 149 11.73 9.19 3.88
C ALA A 149 12.94 8.27 3.60
N VAL A 150 13.09 7.26 4.45
CA VAL A 150 14.09 6.21 4.24
C VAL A 150 13.48 5.19 3.28
N LEU A 151 13.85 5.30 2.00
CA LEU A 151 13.28 4.43 0.98
C LEU A 151 13.99 3.07 0.94
N PRO A 152 13.23 1.96 0.89
CA PRO A 152 13.79 0.65 0.62
C PRO A 152 14.40 0.57 -0.78
N THR A 153 15.16 -0.48 -1.05
CA THR A 153 15.62 -0.82 -2.40
C THR A 153 14.80 -1.95 -3.01
N HIS A 154 14.63 -1.88 -4.33
CA HIS A 154 13.98 -2.95 -5.07
C HIS A 154 14.89 -4.18 -5.13
N ARG A 155 14.36 -5.33 -4.72
CA ARG A 155 14.99 -6.63 -4.85
C ARG A 155 14.32 -7.41 -5.97
N VAL A 156 15.10 -7.77 -6.99
CA VAL A 156 14.64 -8.70 -8.04
C VAL A 156 14.56 -10.10 -7.41
N VAL A 157 13.35 -10.54 -7.06
CA VAL A 157 13.12 -11.89 -6.55
C VAL A 157 12.87 -12.87 -7.69
N LYS A 158 12.03 -12.51 -8.66
CA LYS A 158 11.72 -13.31 -9.87
C LYS A 158 11.34 -12.39 -11.04
N LEU A 159 11.74 -12.74 -12.25
CA LEU A 159 11.23 -12.09 -13.46
C LEU A 159 9.78 -12.55 -13.68
N GLN A 160 8.82 -11.67 -13.44
CA GLN A 160 7.39 -11.95 -13.65
C GLN A 160 6.77 -10.91 -14.57
N PHE A 161 6.21 -11.36 -15.70
CA PHE A 161 5.47 -10.51 -16.61
C PHE A 161 4.12 -10.16 -15.98
N PHE A 162 3.82 -8.86 -15.87
CA PHE A 162 2.62 -8.36 -15.18
C PHE A 162 2.50 -8.92 -13.75
N GLY A 163 3.66 -9.23 -13.14
CA GLY A 163 3.76 -9.78 -11.80
C GLY A 163 3.63 -8.72 -10.73
N ASN A 164 3.63 -9.18 -9.48
CA ASN A 164 3.64 -8.29 -8.34
C ASN A 164 5.05 -7.71 -8.16
N GLN A 165 5.18 -6.40 -8.27
CA GLN A 165 6.46 -5.74 -8.14
C GLN A 165 6.30 -4.36 -7.53
N ALA A 166 7.06 -4.07 -6.49
CA ALA A 166 7.28 -2.73 -5.99
C ALA A 166 8.57 -2.14 -6.56
N MET A 167 8.52 -0.89 -6.95
CA MET A 167 9.67 -0.11 -7.41
C MET A 167 9.78 1.16 -6.57
N VAL A 168 11.02 1.56 -6.32
CA VAL A 168 11.32 2.81 -5.62
C VAL A 168 11.88 3.80 -6.63
N LEU A 169 11.24 4.96 -6.75
CA LEU A 169 11.66 6.03 -7.64
C LEU A 169 12.01 7.26 -6.80
N LYS A 170 13.22 7.78 -6.97
CA LYS A 170 13.73 8.91 -6.18
C LYS A 170 13.44 10.28 -6.80
N LYS A 171 13.07 10.33 -8.08
CA LYS A 171 12.85 11.56 -8.85
C LYS A 171 11.50 11.50 -9.59
N PRO A 172 10.80 12.62 -9.79
CA PRO A 172 11.11 13.97 -9.25
C PRO A 172 10.85 14.10 -7.75
N ARG A 173 9.99 13.24 -7.18
CA ARG A 173 9.76 13.08 -5.75
C ARG A 173 9.99 11.62 -5.34
N PRO A 174 10.40 11.36 -4.10
CA PRO A 174 10.40 10.02 -3.50
C PRO A 174 9.02 9.35 -3.64
N GLN A 175 8.96 8.21 -4.31
CA GLN A 175 7.71 7.44 -4.43
C GLN A 175 8.00 5.93 -4.43
N VAL A 176 7.09 5.18 -3.84
CA VAL A 176 7.05 3.72 -3.94
C VAL A 176 5.87 3.35 -4.83
N ARG A 177 6.14 2.63 -5.93
CA ARG A 177 5.12 2.17 -6.87
C ARG A 177 4.95 0.67 -6.76
N ILE A 178 3.74 0.21 -6.48
CA ILE A 178 3.39 -1.20 -6.38
C ILE A 178 2.53 -1.56 -7.58
N MET A 179 3.05 -2.46 -8.41
CA MET A 179 2.39 -2.99 -9.60
C MET A 179 1.88 -4.39 -9.28
N SER A 180 0.65 -4.69 -9.68
CA SER A 180 0.05 -6.02 -9.54
C SER A 180 -0.99 -6.26 -10.63
N ALA A 181 -1.50 -7.48 -10.79
CA ALA A 181 -2.65 -7.73 -11.65
C ALA A 181 -3.99 -7.33 -11.01
N GLY A 182 -3.94 -6.58 -9.92
CA GLY A 182 -5.04 -6.24 -9.02
C GLY A 182 -4.84 -6.86 -7.65
N LEU A 183 -5.35 -6.17 -6.62
CA LEU A 183 -5.31 -6.65 -5.24
C LEU A 183 -6.55 -7.51 -4.93
N ALA A 184 -6.33 -8.59 -4.20
CA ALA A 184 -7.40 -9.41 -3.65
C ALA A 184 -7.15 -9.68 -2.16
N GLN A 185 -8.19 -9.49 -1.36
CA GLN A 185 -8.21 -9.77 0.08
C GLN A 185 -9.22 -10.88 0.32
N ASN A 186 -8.82 -11.93 1.04
CA ASN A 186 -9.65 -13.10 1.32
C ASN A 186 -10.29 -13.72 0.04
N GLY A 187 -9.57 -13.69 -1.08
CA GLY A 187 -10.03 -14.21 -2.36
C GLY A 187 -10.98 -13.30 -3.15
N ARG A 188 -11.43 -12.17 -2.58
CA ARG A 188 -12.23 -11.15 -3.26
C ARG A 188 -11.32 -10.09 -3.88
N LYS A 189 -11.49 -9.82 -5.18
CA LYS A 189 -10.80 -8.70 -5.85
C LYS A 189 -11.35 -7.38 -5.33
N LEU A 190 -10.46 -6.45 -4.98
CA LEU A 190 -10.80 -5.10 -4.57
C LEU A 190 -10.89 -4.17 -5.79
N SER A 191 -11.81 -3.20 -5.74
CA SER A 191 -11.86 -2.09 -6.69
C SER A 191 -10.74 -1.08 -6.43
N ASN A 192 -10.47 -0.18 -7.39
CA ASN A 192 -9.46 0.86 -7.21
C ASN A 192 -9.78 1.77 -6.02
N GLU A 193 -11.06 2.11 -5.84
CA GLU A 193 -11.55 2.94 -4.72
C GLU A 193 -11.41 2.20 -3.38
N GLU A 194 -11.72 0.90 -3.34
CA GLU A 194 -11.54 0.09 -2.15
C GLU A 194 -10.06 -0.02 -1.77
N VAL A 195 -9.17 -0.22 -2.75
CA VAL A 195 -7.72 -0.23 -2.52
C VAL A 195 -7.24 1.10 -1.97
N LEU A 196 -7.67 2.21 -2.59
CA LEU A 196 -7.31 3.55 -2.13
C LEU A 196 -7.79 3.78 -0.69
N ALA A 197 -9.07 3.50 -0.40
CA ALA A 197 -9.64 3.67 0.92
C ALA A 197 -8.91 2.85 1.99
N VAL A 198 -8.54 1.60 1.68
CA VAL A 198 -7.76 0.76 2.60
C VAL A 198 -6.37 1.35 2.83
N LEU A 199 -5.66 1.75 1.78
CA LEU A 199 -4.32 2.34 1.91
C LEU A 199 -4.34 3.65 2.70
N THR A 200 -5.32 4.52 2.43
CA THR A 200 -5.52 5.78 3.16
C THR A 200 -5.80 5.51 4.63
N ALA A 201 -6.71 4.58 4.96
CA ALA A 201 -7.01 4.25 6.35
C ALA A 201 -5.79 3.74 7.13
N TYR A 202 -4.93 2.92 6.50
CA TYR A 202 -3.68 2.47 7.11
C TYR A 202 -2.65 3.60 7.28
N CYS A 203 -2.58 4.55 6.34
CA CYS A 203 -1.72 5.73 6.48
C CYS A 203 -2.22 6.66 7.60
N ASP A 204 -3.53 6.90 7.68
CA ASP A 204 -4.15 7.69 8.75
C ASP A 204 -3.88 7.07 10.13
N ALA A 205 -4.00 5.74 10.24
CA ALA A 205 -3.65 5.01 11.46
C ALA A 205 -2.16 5.15 11.82
N ALA A 206 -1.26 5.11 10.84
CA ALA A 206 0.18 5.27 11.05
C ALA A 206 0.54 6.70 11.51
N HIS A 207 -0.08 7.71 10.89
CA HIS A 207 0.05 9.10 11.30
C HIS A 207 -0.47 9.32 12.72
N ALA A 208 -1.64 8.76 13.03
CA ALA A 208 -2.23 8.81 14.37
C ALA A 208 -1.33 8.16 15.43
N GLN A 209 -0.73 7.01 15.13
CA GLN A 209 0.23 6.34 16.02
C GLN A 209 1.47 7.20 16.27
N ARG A 210 2.05 7.78 15.22
CA ARG A 210 3.22 8.65 15.35
C ARG A 210 2.92 9.90 16.18
N GLN A 211 1.75 10.51 15.98
CA GLN A 211 1.30 11.65 16.78
C GLN A 211 1.11 11.27 18.25
N LEU A 212 0.52 10.10 18.53
CA LEU A 212 0.34 9.60 19.88
C LEU A 212 1.69 9.35 20.57
N GLU A 213 2.67 8.75 19.88
CA GLU A 213 4.03 8.55 20.41
C GLU A 213 4.72 9.88 20.75
N LEU A 214 4.60 10.89 19.90
CA LEU A 214 5.15 12.23 20.16
C LEU A 214 4.46 12.90 21.35
N LEU A 215 3.14 12.74 21.47
CA LEU A 215 2.39 13.27 22.60
C LEU A 215 2.76 12.56 23.91
N GLN A 216 3.06 11.26 23.89
CA GLN A 216 3.48 10.50 25.07
C GLN A 216 4.95 10.74 25.46
N ALA A 217 5.83 11.01 24.50
CA ALA A 217 7.23 11.30 24.78
C ALA A 217 7.48 12.71 25.34
N ASN A 218 6.56 13.65 25.06
CA ASN A 218 6.68 15.07 25.42
C ASN A 218 5.87 15.51 26.65
N GLY A 219 5.30 14.57 27.42
CA GLY A 219 4.62 14.92 28.67
C GLY A 219 4.83 13.87 29.72
#